data_AF-A0A1I1HA80-F1
#
_entry.id   AF-A0A1I1HA80-F1
#
_cell.length_a   1.000
_cell.length_b   1.000
_cell.length_c   1.000
_cell.angle_alpha   90.00
_cell.angle_beta   90.00
_cell.angle_gamma   90.00
#
_symmetry.space_group_name_H-M   'P 1'
#
loop_
_entity.id
_entity.type
_entity.pdbx_description
1 polymer ?
#
loop_
_entity_poly.entity_id
_entity_poly.type
_entity_poly.pdbx_seq_one_letter_code
_entity_poly.pdbx_strand_id
1 'polypeptide(L)' 'MAKKGQQFQSYTEEFKLDAVRAYVNGSESYQRLSERLGIRSCTQLKVWVKKWKNGEPFDERSKGNAPFKGQPRT' A
#
# COMPACT_ATOMS: atom_id res chain seq x y z
N MET A 1 -14.47 -8.50 -2.36
CA MET A 1 -14.19 -9.75 -1.62
C MET A 1 -12.75 -10.17 -1.88
N ALA A 2 -11.90 -10.23 -0.85
CA ALA A 2 -10.54 -10.74 -1.01
C ALA A 2 -10.59 -12.25 -1.25
N LYS A 3 -9.98 -12.73 -2.34
CA LYS A 3 -9.96 -14.16 -2.66
C LYS A 3 -8.97 -14.88 -1.73
N LYS A 4 -9.41 -16.00 -1.14
CA LYS A 4 -8.61 -16.87 -0.28
C LYS A 4 -7.33 -17.27 -1.04
N GLY A 5 -6.16 -16.90 -0.49
CA GLY A 5 -4.85 -17.09 -1.13
C GLY A 5 -4.12 -15.80 -1.53
N GLN A 6 -4.73 -14.62 -1.36
CA GLN A 6 -4.03 -13.34 -1.54
C GLN A 6 -3.00 -13.16 -0.41
N GLN A 7 -1.73 -13.42 -0.72
CA GLN A 7 -0.62 -13.05 0.16
C GLN A 7 -0.41 -11.54 0.11
N PHE A 8 -0.49 -10.91 1.27
CA PHE A 8 -0.16 -9.50 1.45
C PHE A 8 1.34 -9.39 1.68
N GLN A 9 2.04 -8.81 0.71
CA GLN A 9 3.44 -8.43 0.91
C GLN A 9 3.46 -7.20 1.84
N SER A 10 4.13 -7.33 2.98
CA SER A 10 4.44 -6.18 3.83
C SER A 10 5.64 -5.46 3.24
N TYR A 11 5.47 -4.19 2.89
CA TYR A 11 6.55 -3.31 2.46
C TYR A 11 6.87 -2.35 3.60
N THR A 12 8.15 -2.14 3.88
CA THR A 12 8.59 -1.11 4.82
C THR A 12 8.27 0.28 4.29
N GLU A 13 8.17 1.26 5.18
CA GLU A 13 7.88 2.64 4.77
C GLU A 13 8.98 3.21 3.86
N GLU A 14 10.23 2.89 4.17
CA GLU A 14 11.40 3.26 3.37
C GLU A 14 11.29 2.74 1.93
N PHE A 15 10.87 1.48 1.76
CA PHE A 15 10.67 0.89 0.43
C PHE A 15 9.55 1.59 -0.35
N LYS A 16 8.43 1.93 0.32
CA LYS A 16 7.33 2.65 -0.32
C LYS A 16 7.77 4.06 -0.75
N LEU A 17 8.55 4.74 0.09
CA LEU A 17 9.12 6.05 -0.22
C LEU A 17 10.07 5.98 -1.42
N ASP A 18 10.97 5.00 -1.43
CA ASP A 18 11.90 4.80 -2.54
C ASP A 18 11.14 4.53 -3.85
N ALA A 19 10.13 3.66 -3.81
CA ALA A 19 9.26 3.39 -4.95
C ALA A 19 8.56 4.65 -5.48
N VAL A 20 8.03 5.50 -4.60
CA VAL A 20 7.40 6.77 -5.00
C VAL A 20 8.43 7.75 -5.55
N ARG A 21 9.61 7.86 -4.95
CA ARG A 21 10.68 8.73 -5.44
C ARG A 21 11.19 8.29 -6.81
N ALA A 22 11.34 6.99 -7.02
CA ALA A 22 11.70 6.41 -8.31
C ALA A 22 10.62 6.70 -9.36
N TYR A 23 9.33 6.70 -8.97
CA TYR A 23 8.24 7.11 -9.85
C TYR A 23 8.27 8.60 -10.20
N VAL A 24 8.53 9.47 -9.22
CA VAL A 24 8.54 10.93 -9.43
C VAL A 24 9.75 11.38 -10.25
N ASN A 25 10.90 10.74 -10.04
CA ASN A 25 12.12 11.04 -10.81
C ASN A 25 12.19 10.29 -12.15
N GLY A 26 11.54 9.13 -12.25
CA GLY A 26 11.51 8.32 -13.45
C GLY A 26 10.35 8.70 -14.37
N SER A 27 10.50 8.40 -15.67
CA SER A 27 9.38 8.49 -16.64
C SER A 27 8.64 7.17 -16.80
N GLU A 28 8.90 6.20 -15.92
CA GLU A 28 8.35 4.85 -15.99
C GLU A 28 6.86 4.83 -15.58
N SER A 29 6.06 4.07 -16.31
CA SER A 29 4.66 3.85 -15.93
C SER A 29 4.56 3.04 -14.63
N TYR A 30 3.48 3.22 -13.88
CA TYR A 30 3.20 2.49 -12.64
C TYR A 30 3.40 0.97 -12.74
N GLN A 31 3.01 0.39 -13.88
CA GLN A 31 3.15 -1.04 -14.13
C GLN A 31 4.62 -1.46 -14.23
N ARG A 32 5.38 -0.81 -15.11
CA ARG A 32 6.82 -1.08 -15.30
C ARG A 32 7.61 -0.91 -14.01
N LEU A 33 7.35 0.18 -13.27
CA LEU A 33 8.02 0.42 -12.00
C LEU A 33 7.62 -0.61 -10.94
N SER A 34 6.34 -1.01 -10.90
CA SER A 34 5.90 -2.07 -10.00
C SER A 34 6.56 -3.42 -10.33
N GLU A 35 6.70 -3.77 -11.60
CA GLU A 35 7.39 -4.99 -12.02
C GLU A 35 8.88 -4.95 -11.67
N ARG A 36 9.53 -3.81 -11.93
CA ARG A 36 10.96 -3.58 -11.62
C ARG A 36 11.26 -3.71 -10.14
N LEU A 37 10.38 -3.18 -9.28
CA LEU A 37 10.53 -3.22 -7.82
C LEU A 37 9.95 -4.50 -7.20
N GLY A 38 9.34 -5.39 -7.99
CA GLY A 38 8.67 -6.59 -7.47
C GLY A 38 7.38 -6.30 -6.70
N ILE A 39 6.78 -5.13 -6.90
CA ILE A 39 5.49 -4.76 -6.31
C ILE A 39 4.38 -5.53 -7.04
N ARG A 40 3.70 -6.40 -6.30
CA ARG A 40 2.62 -7.24 -6.83
C ARG A 40 1.47 -6.47 -7.51
N SER A 41 1.23 -5.22 -7.13
CA SER A 41 0.10 -4.43 -7.63
C SER A 41 0.47 -2.98 -7.89
N CYS A 42 0.34 -2.55 -9.15
CA CYS A 42 0.51 -1.16 -9.56
C CYS A 42 -0.49 -0.20 -8.88
N THR A 43 -1.67 -0.70 -8.49
CA THR A 43 -2.66 0.05 -7.70
C THR A 43 -2.10 0.45 -6.35
N GLN A 44 -1.27 -0.40 -5.75
CA GLN A 44 -0.64 -0.15 -4.45
C GLN A 44 0.35 1.02 -4.53
N LEU A 45 1.16 1.03 -5.60
CA LEU A 45 2.05 2.14 -5.92
C LEU A 45 1.27 3.44 -6.15
N LYS A 46 0.14 3.40 -6.87
CA LYS A 46 -0.73 4.57 -7.07
C LYS A 46 -1.26 5.14 -5.75
N VAL A 47 -1.66 4.28 -4.80
CA VAL A 47 -2.08 4.70 -3.46
C VAL A 47 -0.92 5.35 -2.70
N TRP A 48 0.29 4.79 -2.78
CA TRP A 48 1.48 5.36 -2.14
C TRP A 48 1.80 6.75 -2.70
N VAL A 49 1.83 6.93 -4.02
CA VAL A 49 2.06 8.24 -4.65
C VAL A 49 1.01 9.26 -4.21
N LYS A 50 -0.27 8.85 -4.12
CA LYS A 50 -1.35 9.73 -3.64
C LYS A 50 -1.12 10.16 -2.19
N LYS A 51 -0.79 9.22 -1.30
CA LYS A 51 -0.50 9.52 0.11
C LYS A 51 0.70 10.43 0.26
N TRP A 52 1.79 10.14 -0.44
CA TRP A 52 2.99 10.96 -0.46
C TRP A 52 2.70 12.40 -0.92
N LYS A 53 1.89 12.56 -1.98
CA LYS A 53 1.47 13.88 -2.47
C LYS A 53 0.59 14.63 -1.46
N ASN A 54 -0.17 13.91 -0.64
CA ASN A 54 -0.99 14.49 0.42
C ASN A 54 -0.20 14.73 1.73
N GLY A 55 1.07 14.28 1.80
CA GLY A 55 1.87 14.31 3.03
C GLY A 55 1.41 13.32 4.10
N GLU A 56 0.64 12.29 3.73
CA GLU A 56 0.10 11.29 4.66
C GLU A 56 1.04 10.08 4.84
N PRO A 57 1.08 9.48 6.04
CA PRO A 57 1.86 8.28 6.29
C PRO A 57 1.34 7.05 5.51
N PHE A 58 2.26 6.22 5.02
CA PHE A 58 1.91 5.09 4.17
C PHE A 58 1.19 3.99 4.96
N ASP A 59 1.65 3.75 6.18
CA ASP A 59 1.12 2.74 7.10
C ASP A 59 0.32 3.41 8.23
N GLU A 60 -0.72 4.15 7.87
CA GLU A 60 -1.79 4.48 8.81
C GLU A 60 -2.69 3.24 9.01
N ARG A 61 -2.10 2.13 9.49
CA ARG A 61 -2.91 1.15 10.18
C ARG A 61 -3.37 1.84 11.43
N SER A 62 -4.62 2.28 11.43
CA SER A 62 -5.36 2.69 12.62
C SER A 62 -4.88 1.85 13.81
N LYS A 63 -4.06 2.45 14.68
CA LYS A 63 -3.92 2.04 16.07
C LYS A 63 -5.12 2.57 16.88
N GLY A 64 -6.28 2.72 16.24
CA GLY A 64 -7.54 3.02 16.87
C GLY A 64 -8.29 1.73 17.16
N ASN A 65 -8.21 1.30 18.42
CA ASN A 65 -9.22 0.57 19.17
C ASN A 65 -9.88 -0.66 18.50
N ALA A 66 -9.62 -1.85 19.05
CA ALA A 66 -10.65 -2.89 19.07
C ALA A 66 -11.99 -2.28 19.51
N PRO A 67 -13.11 -2.61 18.84
CA PRO A 67 -13.93 -3.65 19.43
C PRO A 67 -14.70 -4.47 18.38
N PHE A 68 -14.20 -5.66 18.02
CA PHE A 68 -15.12 -6.74 17.61
C PHE A 68 -15.72 -7.39 18.87
N LYS A 69 -16.36 -6.59 19.73
CA LYS A 69 -17.31 -7.08 20.73
C LYS A 69 -18.68 -6.58 20.31
N GLY A 70 -19.39 -7.40 19.53
CA GLY A 70 -20.71 -7.02 19.03
C GLY A 70 -21.27 -7.94 17.97
N GLN A 71 -21.31 -9.24 18.21
CA GLN A 71 -22.31 -10.07 17.56
C GLN A 71 -22.85 -11.10 18.58
N PRO A 72 -23.84 -10.73 19.41
CA PRO A 72 -24.65 -11.73 20.09
C PRO A 72 -25.40 -12.53 19.02
N ARG A 73 -25.27 -13.85 19.06
CA ARG A 73 -26.16 -14.77 18.35
C ARG A 73 -27.48 -14.77 19.12
N THR A 74 -28.52 -14.20 18.54
CA THR A 74 -29.91 -14.56 18.81
C THR A 74 -30.52 -14.93 17.48
#